data_AF-A0A6B0XUS1-F1
#
_entry.id   AF-A0A6B0XUS1-F1
#
_cell.length_a   1.000
_cell.length_b   1.000
_cell.length_c   1.000
_cell.angle_alpha   90.00
_cell.angle_beta   90.00
_cell.angle_gamma   90.00
#
_symmetry.space_group_name_H-M   'P 1'
#
loop_
_entity.id
_entity.type
_entity.pdbx_description
1 polymer ?
#
loop_
_entity_poly.entity_id
_entity_poly.type
_entity_poly.pdbx_seq_one_letter_code
_entity_poly.pdbx_strand_id
1 'polypeptide(L)' 'MQVWIGTSGYSYPAWKGSFYPEDLPNKEMLSFYGRRLQAVEINNTFYRMPRESVLE' A
#
# COMPACT_ATOMS: atom_id res chain seq x y z
N MET A 1 -8.10 -24.30 -0.48
CA MET A 1 -8.68 -22.96 -0.27
C MET A 1 -7.53 -21.99 -0.05
N GLN A 2 -7.41 -20.93 -0.84
CA GLN A 2 -6.28 -19.99 -0.75
C GLN A 2 -6.71 -18.78 0.09
N VAL A 3 -5.92 -18.47 1.12
CA VAL A 3 -6.17 -17.33 2.03
C VAL A 3 -5.12 -16.28 1.75
N TRP A 4 -5.57 -15.05 1.52
CA TRP A 4 -4.69 -13.90 1.32
C TRP A 4 -4.76 -12.99 2.54
N ILE A 5 -3.60 -12.58 3.05
CA ILE A 5 -3.49 -11.74 4.24
C ILE A 5 -2.92 -10.39 3.84
N GLY A 6 -3.52 -9.33 4.39
CA GLY A 6 -3.25 -7.95 4.05
C GLY A 6 -3.76 -6.97 5.09
N THR A 7 -3.64 -5.69 4.78
CA THR A 7 -4.08 -4.55 5.61
C THR A 7 -5.04 -3.66 4.83
N SER A 8 -5.84 -2.86 5.56
CA SER A 8 -6.75 -1.87 4.96
C SER A 8 -6.03 -0.60 4.53
N GLY A 9 -5.09 -0.75 3.59
CA GLY A 9 -4.26 0.32 3.03
C GLY A 9 -2.77 0.04 3.22
N TYR A 10 -1.94 0.78 2.49
CA TYR A 10 -0.47 0.66 2.55
C TYR A 10 0.25 2.00 2.77
N SER A 11 -0.33 3.13 2.36
CA SER A 11 0.34 4.44 2.32
C SER A 11 0.29 5.17 3.66
N TYR A 12 0.94 4.61 4.69
CA TYR A 12 1.00 5.21 6.03
C TYR A 12 2.43 5.68 6.37
N PRO A 13 2.70 7.00 6.44
CA PRO A 13 4.01 7.51 6.83
C PRO A 13 4.45 7.06 8.23
N ALA A 14 3.50 6.85 9.14
CA ALA A 14 3.75 6.36 10.51
C ALA A 14 4.36 4.95 10.56
N TRP A 15 4.33 4.20 9.45
CA TRP A 15 4.94 2.87 9.37
C TRP A 15 6.43 2.92 9.01
N LYS A 16 6.98 4.10 8.67
CA LYS A 16 8.44 4.29 8.50
C LYS A 16 9.15 4.06 9.84
N GLY A 17 10.29 3.37 9.78
CA GLY A 17 11.07 2.95 10.95
C GLY A 17 10.60 1.65 11.60
N SER A 18 9.36 1.21 11.39
CA SER A 18 8.82 -0.05 11.94
C SER A 18 8.57 -1.13 10.89
N PHE A 19 7.81 -0.79 9.84
CA PHE A 19 7.51 -1.70 8.73
C PHE A 19 8.23 -1.27 7.45
N TYR A 20 8.28 0.03 7.16
CA TYR A 20 9.04 0.61 6.06
C TYR A 20 10.42 1.10 6.52
N PRO A 21 11.44 1.06 5.65
CA PRO A 21 12.68 1.80 5.86
C PRO A 21 12.39 3.29 6.09
N GLU A 22 13.17 3.92 6.96
CA GLU A 22 13.08 5.34 7.31
C GLU A 22 13.08 6.25 6.06
N ASP A 23 13.94 5.93 5.10
CA ASP A 23 14.21 6.70 3.90
C ASP A 23 13.38 6.26 2.67
N LEU A 24 12.44 5.32 2.85
CA LEU A 24 11.67 4.78 1.73
C LEU A 24 10.83 5.88 1.06
N PRO A 25 10.98 6.11 -0.26
CA PRO A 25 10.14 7.04 -1.00
C PRO A 25 8.67 6.60 -0.97
N ASN A 26 7.74 7.56 -0.83
CA ASN A 26 6.31 7.23 -0.73
C ASN A 26 5.78 6.48 -1.96
N LYS A 27 6.28 6.81 -3.15
CA LYS A 27 5.95 6.12 -4.41
C LYS A 27 6.35 4.64 -4.43
N GLU A 28 7.30 4.23 -3.59
CA GLU A 28 7.80 2.85 -3.52
C GLU A 28 7.12 2.03 -2.41
N MET A 29 6.24 2.64 -1.61
CA MET A 29 5.58 1.97 -0.49
C MET A 29 4.75 0.78 -0.95
N LEU A 30 4.02 0.89 -2.06
CA LEU A 30 3.24 -0.22 -2.60
C LEU A 30 4.15 -1.39 -3.03
N SER A 31 5.21 -1.10 -3.78
CA SER A 31 6.18 -2.09 -4.23
C SER A 31 6.92 -2.75 -3.07
N PHE A 32 7.20 -2.02 -2.00
CA PHE A 32 7.78 -2.57 -0.79
C PHE A 32 6.78 -3.45 -0.01
N TYR A 33 5.55 -2.99 0.11
CA TYR A 33 4.45 -3.69 0.78
C TYR A 33 4.14 -5.03 0.09
N GLY A 34 3.98 -5.02 -1.23
CA GLY A 34 3.64 -6.21 -2.04
C GLY A 34 4.70 -7.30 -2.03
N ARG A 35 5.94 -6.97 -1.63
CA ARG A 35 7.00 -7.98 -1.37
C ARG A 35 6.86 -8.70 -0.03
N ARG A 36 5.96 -8.26 0.85
CA ARG A 36 5.78 -8.77 2.23
C ARG A 36 4.39 -9.32 2.49
N LEU A 37 3.37 -8.64 1.99
CA LEU A 37 1.96 -9.03 2.13
C LEU A 37 1.35 -9.20 0.74
N GLN A 38 0.48 -10.18 0.63
CA GLN A 38 -0.01 -10.63 -0.67
C GLN A 38 -1.35 -10.00 -1.06
N ALA A 39 -1.97 -9.24 -0.16
CA ALA A 39 -3.19 -8.50 -0.42
C ALA A 39 -3.16 -7.14 0.30
N VAL A 40 -3.91 -6.18 -0.23
CA VAL A 40 -4.19 -4.89 0.41
C VAL A 40 -5.58 -4.44 0.01
N GLU A 41 -6.33 -3.88 0.94
CA GLU A 41 -7.63 -3.26 0.65
C GLU A 41 -7.43 -1.76 0.39
N ILE A 42 -8.01 -1.24 -0.69
CA ILE A 42 -7.87 0.16 -1.11
C ILE A 42 -9.25 0.83 -1.07
N ASN A 43 -9.40 1.82 -0.18
CA ASN A 43 -10.60 2.64 -0.06
C ASN A 43 -10.34 4.07 -0.58
N ASN A 44 -10.12 4.21 -1.90
CA ASN A 44 -9.86 5.51 -2.52
C ASN A 44 -11.15 6.25 -2.98
N THR A 45 -12.32 5.83 -2.50
CA THR A 45 -13.62 6.21 -3.07
C THR A 45 -14.26 7.45 -2.44
N PHE A 46 -13.65 8.07 -1.42
CA PHE A 46 -14.31 9.16 -0.69
C PHE A 46 -14.24 10.55 -1.38
N TYR A 47 -13.38 10.75 -2.40
CA TYR A 47 -13.20 12.11 -2.98
C TYR A 47 -13.13 12.20 -4.51
N ARG A 48 -12.68 11.16 -5.25
CA ARG A 48 -12.64 11.14 -6.73
C ARG A 48 -12.33 9.72 -7.22
N MET A 49 -12.75 9.36 -8.44
CA MET A 49 -12.22 8.16 -9.10
C MET A 49 -10.68 8.25 -9.19
N PRO A 50 -9.95 7.15 -8.88
CA PRO A 50 -8.51 7.11 -9.08
C PRO A 50 -8.18 7.37 -10.55
N ARG A 51 -7.12 8.14 -10.79
CA ARG A 51 -6.58 8.30 -12.14
C ARG A 51 -5.95 6.98 -12.58
N GLU A 52 -6.02 6.67 -13.86
CA GLU A 52 -5.41 5.46 -14.45
C GLU A 52 -3.93 5.34 -14.10
N SER A 53 -3.20 6.45 -14.08
CA SER A 53 -1.79 6.52 -13.67
C SER A 53 -1.48 6.12 -12.22
N VAL A 54 -2.50 5.84 -11.40
CA VAL A 54 -2.35 5.31 -10.03
C VAL A 54 -2.57 3.80 -10.01
N LEU A 55 -3.18 3.24 -11.05
CA LEU A 55 -3.49 1.82 -11.19
C LEU A 55 -2.47 1.07 -12.07
N GLU A 56 -1.89 1.75 -13.07
CA GLU A 56 -0.78 1.25 -13.91
C GLU A 56 0.59 1.33 -13.21
#